data_AF-A0A1S3D2E2-F1
#
_entry.id   AF-A0A1S3D2E2-F1
#
_cell.length_a   1.000
_cell.length_b   1.000
_cell.length_c   1.000
_cell.angle_alpha   90.00
_cell.angle_beta   90.00
_cell.angle_gamma   90.00
#
_symmetry.space_group_name_H-M   'P 1'
#
loop_
_entity.id
_entity.type
_entity.pdbx_description
1 polymer ?
#
loop_
_entity_poly.entity_id
_entity_poly.type
_entity_poly.pdbx_seq_one_letter_code
_entity_poly.pdbx_strand_id
1 'polypeptide(L)'
;MWAMDHDNSCVVQSLMNQTHFGLDIEWTYNMRREMQEIVPNVFLGPYLVASRTKRDYLRSQGITHIICVRQNIEANFIRPNFPEDFVYLTLDIADNLNENILHHFSTVYNFIEQCLSLE
;
A
#
# COMPACT_ATOMS: atom_id res chain seq x y z
N MET A 1 -34.51 -16.94 5.03
CA MET A 1 -34.55 -16.21 6.32
C MET A 1 -33.11 -15.90 6.71
N TRP A 2 -32.58 -14.82 6.15
CA TRP A 2 -31.48 -14.03 6.67
C TRP A 2 -32.04 -12.62 6.62
N ALA A 3 -32.31 -12.04 7.78
CA ALA A 3 -32.96 -10.74 7.87
C ALA A 3 -31.96 -9.67 7.40
N MET A 4 -32.35 -8.90 6.38
CA MET A 4 -31.73 -7.61 6.11
C MET A 4 -32.17 -6.67 7.23
N ASP A 5 -31.28 -6.40 8.18
CA ASP A 5 -31.45 -5.28 9.10
C ASP A 5 -31.47 -3.99 8.29
N HIS A 6 -32.61 -3.30 8.34
CA HIS A 6 -32.95 -2.09 7.59
C HIS A 6 -32.40 -0.80 8.25
N ASP A 7 -31.19 -0.84 8.83
CA ASP A 7 -30.62 0.34 9.49
C ASP A 7 -29.13 0.58 9.16
N ASN A 8 -28.78 0.46 7.88
CA ASN A 8 -27.45 0.83 7.39
C ASN A 8 -27.36 2.29 6.92
N SER A 9 -28.45 3.08 6.97
CA SER A 9 -28.36 4.50 6.66
C SER A 9 -27.55 5.24 7.74
N CYS A 10 -27.76 4.93 9.02
CA CYS A 10 -27.10 5.65 10.12
C CYS A 10 -25.59 5.38 10.22
N VAL A 11 -25.13 4.16 9.90
CA VAL A 11 -23.69 3.81 9.90
C VAL A 11 -22.97 4.42 8.70
N VAL A 12 -23.60 4.37 7.51
CA VAL A 12 -23.06 5.01 6.31
C VAL A 12 -23.04 6.53 6.48
N GLN A 13 -24.07 7.13 7.10
CA GLN A 13 -24.05 8.55 7.46
C GLN A 13 -23.00 8.89 8.52
N SER A 14 -22.72 7.99 9.48
CA SER A 14 -21.66 8.22 10.48
C SER A 14 -20.27 8.18 9.85
N LEU A 15 -20.02 7.31 8.87
CA LEU A 15 -18.75 7.26 8.12
C LEU A 15 -18.61 8.45 7.17
N MET A 16 -19.72 8.87 6.53
CA MET A 16 -19.74 10.06 5.68
C MET A 16 -19.64 11.36 6.49
N ASN A 17 -20.12 11.42 7.74
CA ASN A 17 -19.97 12.59 8.61
C ASN A 17 -18.59 12.66 9.31
N GLN A 18 -17.81 11.58 9.28
CA GLN A 18 -16.40 11.60 9.70
C GLN A 18 -15.47 12.12 8.60
N THR A 19 -15.97 12.37 7.38
CA THR A 19 -15.19 12.95 6.26
C THR A 19 -14.92 14.46 6.41
N HIS A 20 -15.29 15.06 7.54
CA HIS A 20 -14.94 16.44 7.91
C HIS A 20 -13.99 16.50 9.11
N PHE A 21 -13.05 15.56 9.23
CA PHE A 21 -11.78 15.88 9.90
C PHE A 21 -10.98 16.78 8.95
N GLY A 22 -11.19 18.09 9.11
CA GLY A 22 -10.71 19.13 8.21
C GLY A 22 -9.21 19.18 8.03
N LEU A 23 -8.73 18.52 6.98
CA LEU A 23 -7.81 19.09 6.00
C LEU A 23 -8.24 18.48 4.65
N ASP A 24 -8.76 19.31 3.74
CA ASP A 24 -8.74 18.96 2.32
C ASP A 24 -7.26 18.80 1.96
N ILE A 25 -6.73 17.57 2.05
CA ILE A 25 -5.37 17.29 1.60
C ILE A 25 -5.39 17.48 0.09
N GLU A 26 -5.04 18.69 -0.33
CA GLU A 26 -4.82 19.00 -1.73
C GLU A 26 -3.61 18.17 -2.19
N TRP A 27 -3.92 17.06 -2.88
CA TRP A 27 -2.90 16.19 -3.45
C TRP A 27 -2.12 16.95 -4.51
N THR A 28 -0.99 17.54 -4.11
CA THR A 28 -0.10 18.22 -5.04
C THR A 28 0.62 17.19 -5.91
N TYR A 29 0.97 17.58 -7.14
CA TYR A 29 1.72 16.71 -8.07
C TYR A 29 3.03 16.17 -7.47
N ASN A 30 3.64 16.92 -6.55
CA ASN A 30 4.88 16.53 -5.88
C ASN A 30 4.71 15.31 -4.97
N MET A 31 3.52 15.10 -4.41
CA MET A 31 3.22 13.94 -3.55
C MET A 31 3.31 12.60 -4.31
N ARG A 32 3.29 12.63 -5.65
CA ARG A 32 3.54 11.45 -6.51
C ARG A 32 5.01 11.01 -6.55
N ARG A 33 5.93 11.72 -5.88
CA ARG A 33 7.37 11.45 -5.94
C ARG A 33 7.95 10.96 -4.62
N GLU A 34 7.15 10.95 -3.57
CA GLU A 34 7.54 10.62 -2.20
C GLU A 34 6.64 9.49 -1.69
N MET A 35 7.12 8.74 -0.70
CA MET A 35 6.30 7.74 -0.01
C MET A 35 5.65 8.39 1.20
N GLN A 36 4.39 8.07 1.45
CA GLN A 36 3.59 8.64 2.51
C GLN A 36 3.22 7.57 3.50
N GLU A 37 3.37 7.87 4.78
CA GLU A 37 2.86 7.01 5.85
C GLU A 37 1.32 7.05 5.81
N ILE A 38 0.69 5.91 5.55
CA ILE A 38 -0.77 5.80 5.45
C ILE A 38 -1.40 5.30 6.75
N VAL A 39 -0.64 4.49 7.50
CA VAL A 39 -0.88 4.08 8.88
C VAL A 39 0.49 3.91 9.54
N PRO A 40 0.61 3.90 10.88
CA PRO A 40 1.89 3.79 11.56
C PRO A 40 2.75 2.65 10.99
N ASN A 41 3.99 2.97 10.64
CA ASN A 41 4.99 2.05 10.08
C ASN A 41 4.64 1.45 8.70
N VAL A 42 3.62 1.95 8.01
CA VAL A 42 3.23 1.50 6.66
C VAL A 42 3.22 2.68 5.70
N PHE A 43 4.07 2.59 4.69
CA PHE A 43 4.28 3.63 3.70
C PHE A 43 3.78 3.20 2.32
N LEU A 44 3.14 4.13 1.61
CA LEU A 44 2.72 3.96 0.23
C LEU A 44 3.44 4.98 -0.65
N GLY A 45 4.09 4.52 -1.72
CA GLY A 45 4.81 5.40 -2.63
C GLY A 45 4.97 4.80 -4.03
N PRO A 46 5.35 5.62 -5.01
CA PRO A 46 5.65 5.15 -6.36
C PRO A 46 6.92 4.28 -6.36
N TYR A 47 7.11 3.49 -7.43
CA TYR A 47 8.34 2.72 -7.63
C TYR A 47 9.63 3.55 -7.49
N LEU A 48 9.61 4.83 -7.88
CA LEU A 48 10.77 5.72 -7.83
C LEU A 48 11.39 5.83 -6.42
N VAL A 49 10.57 5.73 -5.37
CA VAL A 49 11.05 5.79 -3.98
C VAL A 49 11.84 4.54 -3.60
N ALA A 50 11.57 3.42 -4.26
CA ALA A 50 12.30 2.15 -4.11
C ALA A 50 13.33 1.90 -5.23
N SER A 51 13.74 2.95 -5.94
CA SER A 51 14.74 2.84 -7.02
C SER A 51 16.16 2.57 -6.49
N ARG A 52 17.07 2.19 -7.39
CA ARG A 52 18.46 1.79 -7.08
C ARG A 52 19.30 2.82 -6.32
N THR A 53 18.92 4.09 -6.34
CA THR A 53 19.64 5.16 -5.64
C THR A 53 19.08 5.46 -4.24
N LYS A 54 17.98 4.80 -3.85
CA LYS A 54 17.22 5.12 -2.63
C LYS A 54 17.47 4.16 -1.47
N ARG A 55 18.45 3.26 -1.58
CA ARG A 55 18.79 2.29 -0.53
C ARG A 55 18.95 2.90 0.86
N ASP A 56 19.84 3.89 0.98
CA ASP A 56 20.18 4.47 2.27
C ASP A 56 19.05 5.34 2.81
N TYR A 57 18.24 5.93 1.92
CA TYR A 57 17.02 6.63 2.29
C TYR A 57 15.97 5.68 2.88
N LEU A 58 15.70 4.54 2.24
CA LEU A 58 14.76 3.56 2.78
C LEU A 58 15.19 3.05 4.16
N ARG A 59 16.49 2.78 4.33
CA ARG A 59 17.06 2.38 5.63
C ARG A 59 16.93 3.47 6.69
N SER A 60 17.17 4.74 6.34
CA SER A 60 17.03 5.84 7.29
C SER A 60 15.58 6.10 7.72
N GLN A 61 14.61 5.64 6.92
CA GLN A 61 13.18 5.65 7.25
C GLN A 61 12.72 4.39 7.99
N GLY A 62 13.63 3.47 8.33
CA GLY A 62 13.29 2.24 9.06
C GLY A 62 12.56 1.19 8.21
N ILE A 63 12.54 1.32 6.88
CA ILE A 63 11.91 0.34 6.01
C ILE A 63 12.68 -0.99 6.08
N THR A 64 11.96 -2.09 6.29
CA THR A 64 12.51 -3.45 6.37
C THR A 64 11.88 -4.39 5.35
N HIS A 65 10.63 -4.13 4.98
CA HIS A 65 9.82 -4.94 4.06
C HIS A 65 9.29 -4.06 2.93
N ILE A 66 9.28 -4.59 1.70
CA ILE A 66 8.82 -3.86 0.52
C ILE A 66 7.89 -4.76 -0.30
N ILE A 67 6.69 -4.27 -0.60
CA ILE A 67 5.78 -4.90 -1.56
C ILE A 67 5.99 -4.25 -2.93
N CYS A 68 6.37 -5.05 -3.93
CA CYS A 68 6.49 -4.64 -5.31
C CYS A 68 5.24 -5.08 -6.09
N VAL A 69 4.35 -4.13 -6.38
CA VAL A 69 3.20 -4.36 -7.28
C VAL A 69 3.60 -3.90 -8.69
N ARG A 70 3.46 -4.80 -9.68
CA ARG A 70 3.82 -4.53 -11.07
C ARG A 70 3.03 -5.41 -12.03
N GLN A 71 3.05 -5.10 -13.31
CA GLN A 71 2.69 -6.05 -14.35
C GLN A 71 3.88 -6.94 -14.74
N ASN A 72 3.61 -8.13 -15.28
CA ASN A 72 4.66 -9.03 -15.76
C ASN A 72 5.55 -8.36 -16.83
N ILE A 73 4.94 -7.56 -17.73
CA ILE A 73 5.71 -6.80 -18.74
C ILE A 73 6.64 -5.75 -18.13
N GLU A 74 6.40 -5.33 -16.89
CA GLU A 74 7.20 -4.34 -16.15
C GLU A 74 8.30 -5.00 -15.29
N ALA A 75 8.36 -6.33 -15.20
CA ALA A 75 9.31 -7.07 -14.36
C ALA A 75 10.78 -6.73 -14.65
N ASN A 76 11.08 -6.33 -15.88
CA ASN A 76 12.41 -5.88 -16.31
C ASN A 76 12.82 -4.52 -15.74
N PHE A 77 11.89 -3.73 -15.20
CA PHE A 77 12.13 -2.38 -14.70
C PHE A 77 11.75 -2.21 -13.24
N ILE A 78 10.63 -2.80 -12.81
CA ILE A 78 10.13 -2.79 -11.43
C ILE A 78 10.50 -4.13 -10.81
N ARG A 79 11.52 -4.17 -9.96
CA ARG A 79 11.98 -5.39 -9.28
C ARG A 79 12.64 -5.07 -7.95
N PRO A 80 12.81 -6.06 -7.05
CA PRO A 80 13.64 -5.90 -5.85
C PRO A 80 15.02 -5.38 -6.22
N ASN A 81 15.35 -4.17 -5.77
CA ASN A 81 16.64 -3.53 -6.08
C ASN A 81 17.71 -3.90 -5.04
N PHE A 82 17.30 -4.25 -3.82
CA PHE A 82 18.19 -4.54 -2.70
C PHE A 82 17.71 -5.77 -1.90
N PRO A 83 17.64 -6.96 -2.53
CA PRO A 83 17.07 -8.16 -1.90
C PRO A 83 17.82 -8.62 -0.65
N GLU A 84 19.09 -8.22 -0.48
CA GLU A 84 19.89 -8.52 0.71
C GLU A 84 19.59 -7.58 1.90
N ASP A 85 18.92 -6.46 1.64
CA ASP A 85 18.70 -5.39 2.62
C ASP A 85 17.26 -5.29 3.10
N PHE A 86 16.31 -5.77 2.29
CA PHE A 86 14.88 -5.74 2.60
C PHE A 86 14.23 -7.06 2.21
N VAL A 87 13.18 -7.44 2.92
CA VAL A 87 12.33 -8.58 2.55
C VAL A 87 11.30 -8.11 1.52
N TYR A 88 11.16 -8.85 0.42
CA TYR A 88 10.25 -8.47 -0.66
C TYR A 88 9.07 -9.43 -0.82
N LEU A 89 7.90 -8.85 -1.08
CA LEU A 89 6.76 -9.53 -1.69
C LEU A 89 6.54 -8.92 -3.07
N THR A 90 6.65 -9.70 -4.15
CA THR A 90 6.35 -9.22 -5.51
C THR A 90 5.00 -9.76 -5.96
N LEU A 91 4.13 -8.87 -6.43
CA LEU A 91 2.79 -9.19 -6.92
C LEU A 91 2.68 -8.74 -8.37
N ASP A 92 2.38 -9.69 -9.25
CA ASP A 92 2.13 -9.40 -10.66
C ASP A 92 0.64 -9.09 -10.87
N ILE A 93 0.27 -7.80 -10.76
CA ILE A 93 -1.10 -7.27 -10.82
C ILE A 93 -1.19 -6.27 -11.98
N ALA A 94 -2.14 -6.46 -12.88
CA ALA A 94 -2.39 -5.50 -13.94
C ALA A 94 -3.26 -4.32 -13.53
N ASP A 95 -2.88 -3.13 -13.98
CA ASP A 95 -3.61 -1.89 -13.74
C ASP A 95 -4.75 -1.76 -14.76
N ASN A 96 -5.77 -2.61 -14.60
CA ASN A 96 -6.97 -2.58 -15.41
C ASN A 96 -8.18 -3.11 -14.62
N LEU A 97 -9.38 -2.81 -15.11
CA LEU A 97 -10.64 -3.13 -14.44
C LEU A 97 -10.97 -4.62 -14.33
N ASN A 98 -10.30 -5.48 -15.12
CA ASN A 98 -10.56 -6.91 -15.14
C ASN A 98 -9.61 -7.69 -14.22
N GLU A 99 -8.59 -7.03 -13.66
CA GLU A 99 -7.65 -7.65 -12.74
C GLU A 99 -8.33 -7.95 -11.41
N ASN A 100 -8.40 -9.24 -11.04
CA ASN A 100 -9.02 -9.65 -9.79
C ASN A 100 -7.99 -9.62 -8.64
N ILE A 101 -7.94 -8.52 -7.89
CA ILE A 101 -6.95 -8.38 -6.80
C ILE A 101 -7.33 -9.09 -5.49
N LEU A 102 -8.56 -9.59 -5.34
CA LEU A 102 -9.06 -10.12 -4.06
C LEU A 102 -8.25 -11.29 -3.54
N HIS A 103 -7.72 -12.12 -4.43
CA HIS A 103 -6.95 -13.30 -4.05
C HIS A 103 -5.58 -12.94 -3.43
N HIS A 104 -5.08 -11.71 -3.63
CA HIS A 104 -3.84 -11.25 -3.02
C HIS A 104 -4.02 -10.75 -1.58
N PHE A 105 -5.25 -10.44 -1.15
CA PHE A 105 -5.49 -9.75 0.12
C PHE A 105 -4.97 -10.54 1.32
N SER A 106 -5.23 -11.85 1.37
CA SER A 106 -4.72 -12.71 2.45
C SER A 106 -3.19 -12.72 2.50
N THR A 107 -2.53 -12.88 1.34
CA THR A 107 -1.06 -12.88 1.24
C THR A 107 -0.46 -11.55 1.67
N VAL A 108 -1.01 -10.43 1.19
CA VAL A 108 -0.54 -9.08 1.53
C VAL A 108 -0.77 -8.77 3.00
N TYR A 109 -1.95 -9.07 3.52
CA TYR A 109 -2.29 -8.87 4.92
C TYR A 109 -1.31 -9.63 5.82
N ASN A 110 -1.12 -10.93 5.58
CA ASN A 110 -0.20 -11.74 6.37
C ASN A 110 1.25 -11.26 6.29
N PHE A 111 1.69 -10.75 5.13
CA PHE A 111 3.02 -10.19 4.97
C PHE A 111 3.22 -8.91 5.79
N ILE A 112 2.21 -8.02 5.79
CA ILE A 112 2.23 -6.79 6.60
C ILE A 112 2.18 -7.13 8.09
N GLU A 113 1.29 -8.04 8.50
CA GLU A 113 1.18 -8.45 9.90
C GLU A 113 2.47 -9.10 10.42
N GLN A 114 3.13 -9.95 9.61
CA GLN A 114 4.43 -10.50 9.97
C GLN A 114 5.47 -9.40 10.21
N CYS A 115 5.51 -8.39 9.35
CA CYS A 115 6.39 -7.25 9.52
C CYS A 115 6.11 -6.46 10.81
N LEU A 116 4.84 -6.17 11.10
CA LEU A 116 4.45 -5.35 12.26
C LEU A 116 4.48 -6.10 13.58
N SER A 117 4.34 -7.43 13.56
CA SER A 117 4.40 -8.29 14.76
C SER A 117 5.81 -8.54 15.28
N LEU A 118 6.86 -8.08 14.59
CA LEU A 118 8.25 -8.23 14.98
C LEU A 118 8.73 -7.18 16.01
N GLU A 119 7.81 -6.43 16.62
CA GLU A 119 8.06 -5.48 17.72
C GLU A 119 8.10 -6.13 19.11
#